data_AF-S6D742-F1
#
_entry.id   AF-S6D742-F1
#
_cell.length_a   1.000
_cell.length_b   1.000
_cell.length_c   1.000
_cell.angle_alpha   90.00
_cell.angle_beta   90.00
_cell.angle_gamma   90.00
#
_symmetry.space_group_name_H-M   'P 1'
#
loop_
_entity.id
_entity.type
_entity.pdbx_description
1 polymer ?
#
loop_
_entity_poly.entity_id
_entity_poly.type
_entity_poly.pdbx_seq_one_letter_code
_entity_poly.pdbx_strand_id
1 'polypeptide(L)'
;MFLGFVWGVGDTVTTVLAAHVTGSVAGELNPLVRTLLEADPAVAILLKGGVAVVACVVLVAAREQVTDVPGWRVWFLGMIAVGTLIVAQNLSVVFVASY
;
A
#
# COMPACT_ATOMS: atom_id res chain seq x y z
N MET A 1 0.39 8.19 -12.20
CA MET A 1 -0.60 8.52 -11.15
C MET A 1 -1.62 7.41 -10.96
N PHE A 2 -2.35 6.98 -12.00
CA PHE A 2 -3.26 5.81 -11.92
C PHE A 2 -2.60 4.56 -11.30
N LEU A 3 -1.36 4.27 -11.68
CA LEU A 3 -0.62 3.12 -11.14
C LEU A 3 -0.35 3.20 -9.62
N GLY A 4 -0.18 4.41 -9.08
CA GLY A 4 -0.01 4.60 -7.63
C GLY A 4 -1.29 4.31 -6.86
N PHE A 5 -2.45 4.60 -7.47
CA PHE A 5 -3.75 4.26 -6.91
C PHE A 5 -4.00 2.75 -6.94
N VAL A 6 -3.71 2.10 -8.08
CA VAL A 6 -3.82 0.63 -8.21
C VAL A 6 -2.97 -0.07 -7.15
N TRP A 7 -1.73 0.39 -6.94
CA TRP A 7 -0.88 -0.16 -5.89
C TRP A 7 -1.40 0.15 -4.48
N GLY A 8 -1.76 1.39 -4.16
CA GLY A 8 -2.23 1.75 -2.82
C GLY A 8 -3.50 1.00 -2.41
N VAL A 9 -4.42 0.78 -3.35
CA VAL A 9 -5.60 -0.08 -3.15
C VAL A 9 -5.17 -1.54 -2.99
N GLY A 10 -4.28 -2.04 -3.84
CA GLY A 10 -3.75 -3.40 -3.77
C GLY A 10 -3.07 -3.69 -2.42
N ASP A 11 -2.21 -2.80 -1.92
CA ASP A 11 -1.56 -2.93 -0.62
C ASP A 11 -2.58 -2.95 0.51
N THR A 12 -3.56 -2.04 0.47
CA THR A 12 -4.63 -1.96 1.47
C THR A 12 -5.41 -3.28 1.55
N VAL A 13 -5.89 -3.76 0.41
CA VAL A 13 -6.70 -4.99 0.33
C VAL A 13 -5.88 -6.21 0.76
N THR A 14 -4.66 -6.34 0.25
CA THR A 14 -3.83 -7.52 0.53
C THR A 14 -3.31 -7.56 1.95
N THR A 15 -3.06 -6.40 2.59
CA THR A 15 -2.71 -6.32 4.02
C THR A 15 -3.84 -6.87 4.89
N VAL A 16 -5.08 -6.41 4.66
CA VAL A 16 -6.24 -6.86 5.43
C VAL A 16 -6.52 -8.33 5.19
N LEU A 17 -6.40 -8.78 3.93
CA LEU A 17 -6.58 -10.19 3.59
C LEU A 17 -5.54 -11.08 4.28
N ALA A 18 -4.26 -10.69 4.26
CA ALA A 18 -3.21 -11.43 4.94
C ALA A 18 -3.44 -11.50 6.45
N ALA A 19 -3.82 -10.39 7.09
CA ALA A 19 -4.15 -10.36 8.51
C ALA A 19 -5.36 -11.25 8.84
N HIS A 20 -6.39 -11.24 7.99
CA HIS A 20 -7.59 -12.03 8.18
C HIS A 20 -7.33 -13.53 8.05
N VAL A 21 -6.61 -13.97 7.00
CA VAL A 21 -6.33 -15.39 6.75
C VAL A 21 -5.38 -15.97 7.79
N THR A 22 -4.37 -15.19 8.22
CA THR A 22 -3.41 -15.67 9.24
C THR A 22 -3.93 -15.57 10.67
N GLY A 23 -5.01 -14.82 10.90
CA GLY A 23 -5.47 -14.48 12.26
C GLY A 23 -4.45 -13.67 13.07
N SER A 24 -3.47 -13.04 12.42
CA SER A 24 -2.38 -12.33 13.07
C SER A 24 -1.97 -11.09 12.30
N VAL A 25 -1.66 -10.01 13.02
CA VAL A 25 -1.13 -8.76 12.45
C VAL A 25 0.39 -8.66 12.58
N ALA A 26 1.06 -9.69 13.11
CA ALA A 26 2.51 -9.65 13.39
C ALA A 26 3.36 -9.38 12.14
N GLY A 27 2.85 -9.71 10.95
CA GLY A 27 3.49 -9.45 9.67
C GLY A 27 3.46 -7.97 9.21
N GLU A 28 2.58 -7.14 9.77
CA GLU A 28 2.51 -5.71 9.43
C GLU A 28 3.63 -4.96 10.15
N LEU A 29 4.58 -4.38 9.41
CA LEU A 29 5.76 -3.71 9.97
C LEU A 29 5.44 -2.33 10.55
N ASN A 30 4.41 -1.66 10.07
CA ASN A 30 4.03 -0.34 10.54
C ASN A 30 3.28 -0.45 11.88
N PRO A 31 3.84 0.05 13.01
CA PRO A 31 3.21 -0.10 14.32
C PRO A 31 1.82 0.54 14.40
N LEU A 32 1.61 1.68 13.72
CA LEU A 32 0.30 2.34 13.69
C LEU A 32 -0.74 1.49 12.97
N VAL A 33 -0.39 1.00 11.77
CA VAL A 33 -1.31 0.15 10.99
C VAL A 33 -1.60 -1.14 11.75
N ARG A 34 -0.60 -1.73 12.42
CA ARG A 34 -0.76 -2.91 13.26
C ARG A 34 -1.78 -2.66 14.37
N THR A 35 -1.63 -1.59 15.14
CA THR A 35 -2.60 -1.20 16.18
C THR A 35 -4.00 -0.99 15.62
N LEU A 36 -4.13 -0.38 14.44
CA LEU A 36 -5.42 -0.16 13.80
C LEU A 36 -6.06 -1.46 13.33
N LEU A 37 -5.28 -2.40 12.77
CA LEU A 37 -5.77 -3.71 12.36
C LEU A 37 -6.24 -4.56 13.56
N GLU A 38 -5.58 -4.45 14.71
CA GLU A 38 -6.00 -5.12 15.95
C GLU A 38 -7.30 -4.54 16.52
N ALA A 39 -7.49 -3.23 16.40
CA ALA A 39 -8.67 -2.55 16.92
C ALA A 39 -9.89 -2.68 15.99
N ASP A 40 -9.74 -2.28 14.73
CA ASP A 40 -10.77 -2.36 13.70
C ASP A 40 -10.12 -2.31 12.28
N PRO A 41 -10.14 -3.43 11.54
CA PRO A 41 -9.59 -3.49 10.18
C PRO A 41 -10.16 -2.45 9.22
N ALA A 42 -11.41 -1.99 9.41
CA ALA A 42 -12.01 -0.96 8.57
C ALA A 42 -11.28 0.39 8.70
N VAL A 43 -10.77 0.71 9.90
CA VAL A 43 -10.00 1.94 10.13
C VAL A 43 -8.65 1.89 9.42
N ALA A 44 -8.01 0.72 9.40
CA ALA A 44 -6.78 0.51 8.64
C ALA A 44 -7.01 0.68 7.12
N ILE A 45 -8.16 0.22 6.60
CA ILE A 45 -8.56 0.45 5.20
C ILE A 45 -8.71 1.94 4.93
N LEU A 46 -9.44 2.66 5.79
CA LEU A 46 -9.66 4.09 5.63
C LEU A 46 -8.35 4.88 5.67
N LEU A 47 -7.44 4.53 6.58
CA LEU A 47 -6.14 5.18 6.67
C LEU A 47 -5.28 4.90 5.44
N LYS A 48 -5.01 3.62 5.10
CA LYS A 48 -4.15 3.28 3.97
C LYS A 48 -4.74 3.76 2.65
N GLY A 49 -6.04 3.53 2.44
CA GLY A 49 -6.76 3.98 1.25
C GLY A 49 -6.80 5.51 1.15
N GLY A 50 -7.06 6.20 2.25
CA GLY A 50 -7.03 7.66 2.32
C GLY A 50 -5.67 8.24 1.97
N VAL A 51 -4.59 7.68 2.54
CA VAL A 51 -3.22 8.08 2.20
C VAL A 51 -2.91 7.85 0.72
N ALA A 52 -3.31 6.70 0.15
CA ALA A 52 -3.12 6.42 -1.27
C ALA A 52 -3.84 7.44 -2.17
N VAL A 53 -5.08 7.79 -1.83
CA VAL A 53 -5.85 8.82 -2.55
C VAL A 53 -5.17 10.18 -2.44
N VAL A 54 -4.83 10.62 -1.23
CA VAL A 54 -4.16 11.92 -1.00
C VAL A 54 -2.83 11.98 -1.76
N ALA A 55 -2.00 10.94 -1.68
CA ALA A 55 -0.73 10.88 -2.40
C ALA A 55 -0.94 10.98 -3.92
N CYS A 56 -1.95 10.30 -4.47
CA CYS A 56 -2.28 10.40 -5.89
C CYS A 56 -2.74 11.80 -6.28
N VAL A 57 -3.62 12.41 -5.49
CA VAL A 57 -4.12 13.77 -5.72
C VAL A 57 -2.97 14.78 -5.67
N VAL A 58 -2.11 14.69 -4.66
CA VAL A 58 -0.93 15.56 -4.50
C VAL A 58 0.02 15.39 -5.69
N LEU A 59 0.31 14.16 -6.10
CA LEU A 59 1.16 13.92 -7.27
C LEU A 59 0.55 14.52 -8.54
N VAL A 60 -0.77 14.37 -8.75
CA VAL A 60 -1.48 14.98 -9.89
C VAL A 60 -1.40 16.50 -9.85
N ALA A 61 -1.68 17.10 -8.69
CA ALA A 61 -1.66 18.54 -8.52
C ALA A 61 -0.26 19.13 -8.68
N ALA A 62 0.77 18.43 -8.19
CA ALA A 62 2.17 18.83 -8.26
C ALA A 62 2.91 18.25 -9.49
N ARG A 63 2.17 17.85 -10.53
CA ARG A 63 2.74 17.12 -11.68
C ARG A 63 3.91 17.87 -12.31
N GLU A 64 3.73 19.16 -12.56
CA GLU A 64 4.74 19.99 -13.25
C GLU A 64 6.04 20.01 -12.47
N GLN A 65 5.95 20.28 -11.15
CA GLN A 65 7.09 20.33 -10.25
C GLN A 65 7.79 18.97 -10.14
N VAL A 66 7.03 17.87 -10.09
CA VAL A 66 7.59 16.52 -10.07
C VAL A 66 8.32 16.22 -11.38
N THR A 67 7.78 16.64 -12.53
CA THR A 67 8.38 16.35 -13.83
C THR A 67 9.63 17.19 -14.14
N ASP A 68 9.81 18.31 -13.44
CA ASP A 68 11.00 19.17 -13.54
C ASP A 68 12.22 18.60 -12.78
N VAL A 69 12.00 17.66 -11.86
CA VAL A 69 13.08 17.05 -11.07
C VAL A 69 13.80 15.99 -11.90
N PRO A 70 15.13 16.09 -12.11
CA PRO A 70 15.88 15.08 -12.84
C PRO A 70 15.78 13.73 -12.12
N GLY A 71 15.49 12.67 -12.88
CA GLY A 71 15.36 11.31 -12.32
C GLY A 71 13.96 10.95 -11.80
N TRP A 72 12.96 11.84 -11.89
CA TRP A 72 11.59 11.57 -11.41
C TRP A 72 10.99 10.28 -11.96
N ARG A 73 11.29 9.92 -13.22
CA ARG A 73 10.81 8.68 -13.85
C ARG A 73 11.36 7.44 -13.17
N VAL A 74 12.67 7.42 -12.91
CA VAL A 74 13.35 6.29 -12.27
C VAL A 74 12.84 6.16 -10.84
N TRP A 75 12.73 7.27 -10.11
CA TRP A 75 12.16 7.27 -8.76
C TRP A 75 10.71 6.75 -8.77
N PHE A 76 9.87 7.25 -9.68
CA PHE A 76 8.46 6.86 -9.76
C PHE A 76 8.30 5.37 -10.12
N LEU A 77 9.08 4.87 -11.08
CA LEU A 77 9.11 3.45 -11.42
C LEU A 77 9.66 2.59 -10.27
N GLY A 78 10.66 3.08 -9.53
CA GLY A 78 11.18 2.43 -8.34
C GLY A 78 10.12 2.28 -7.26
N MET A 79 9.37 3.35 -6.97
CA MET A 79 8.25 3.32 -6.02
C MET A 79 7.15 2.33 -6.44
N ILE A 80 6.83 2.28 -7.74
CA ILE A 80 5.91 1.29 -8.30
C ILE A 80 6.42 -0.13 -8.08
N ALA A 81 7.70 -0.39 -8.35
CA ALA A 81 8.29 -1.72 -8.22
C ALA A 81 8.28 -2.18 -6.75
N VAL A 82 8.73 -1.32 -5.83
CA VAL A 82 8.67 -1.58 -4.39
C VAL A 82 7.24 -1.87 -3.95
N GLY A 83 6.29 -1.06 -4.38
CA GLY A 83 4.90 -1.27 -4.06
C GLY A 83 4.37 -2.62 -4.55
N THR A 84 4.68 -2.96 -5.80
CA THR A 84 4.29 -4.25 -6.39
C THR A 84 4.85 -5.43 -5.60
N LEU A 85 6.09 -5.33 -5.12
CA LEU A 85 6.70 -6.36 -4.28
C LEU A 85 5.99 -6.52 -2.94
N ILE A 86 5.55 -5.41 -2.31
CA ILE A 86 4.79 -5.46 -1.06
C ILE A 86 3.45 -6.19 -1.27
N VAL A 87 2.72 -5.87 -2.35
CA VAL A 87 1.46 -6.54 -2.68
C VAL A 87 1.68 -8.04 -2.94
N ALA A 88 2.72 -8.38 -3.71
CA ALA A 88 3.07 -9.77 -3.98
C ALA A 88 3.44 -10.53 -2.71
N GLN A 89 4.14 -9.88 -1.77
CA GLN A 89 4.49 -10.46 -0.46
C GLN A 89 3.25 -10.70 0.40
N ASN A 90 2.31 -9.75 0.47
CA ASN A 90 1.06 -9.97 1.19
C ASN A 90 0.25 -11.12 0.59
N LEU A 91 0.19 -11.21 -0.74
CA LEU A 91 -0.48 -12.32 -1.44
C LEU A 91 0.23 -13.65 -1.20
N SER A 92 1.56 -13.69 -1.16
CA SER A 92 2.30 -14.93 -0.89
C SER A 92 1.96 -15.47 0.50
N VAL A 93 1.83 -14.60 1.51
CA VAL A 93 1.36 -14.97 2.86
C VAL A 93 -0.06 -15.53 2.81
N VAL A 94 -0.98 -14.88 2.09
CA VAL A 94 -2.36 -15.37 1.90
C VAL A 94 -2.35 -16.77 1.29
N PHE A 95 -1.59 -16.97 0.21
CA PHE A 95 -1.51 -18.27 -0.44
C PHE A 95 -0.96 -19.34 0.50
N VAL A 96 0.15 -19.07 1.19
CA VAL A 96 0.77 -20.04 2.11
C VAL A 96 -0.15 -20.37 3.30
N ALA A 97 -0.88 -19.41 3.84
CA ALA A 97 -1.77 -19.61 4.98
C ALA A 97 -3.15 -20.20 4.61
N SER A 98 -3.48 -20.29 3.32
CA SER A 98 -4.74 -20.88 2.84
C SER A 98 -4.62 -22.35 2.38
N TYR A 99 -3.42 -22.94 2.46
CA TYR A 99 -3.14 -24.36 2.22
C TYR A 99 -3.03 -25.14 3.54
#